data_AF-A0A535GSN1-F1
#
_entry.id   AF-A0A535GSN1-F1
#
_cell.length_a   1.000
_cell.length_b   1.000
_cell.length_c   1.000
_cell.angle_alpha   90.00
_cell.angle_beta   90.00
_cell.angle_gamma   90.00
#
_symmetry.space_group_name_H-M   'P 1'
#
loop_
_entity.id
_entity.type
_entity.pdbx_description
1 polymer ?
#
loop_
_entity_poly.entity_id
_entity_poly.type
_entity_poly.pdbx_seq_one_letter_code
_entity_poly.pdbx_strand_id
1 'polypeptide(L)'
;MTDILRKQFGYDGVALTDALYMKGITDKWDMPTAAVMALNAGNDMLLGPTGADQMIAMLNAIKAALQNGTLSKARVDEAATRIIALKMEDHLMPAIPPQS
;
A
#
# COMPACT_ATOMS: atom_id res chain seq x y z
N MET A 1 -2.64 -8.74 -9.21
CA MET A 1 -1.83 -8.93 -8.00
C MET A 1 -2.26 -10.18 -7.25
N THR A 2 -3.47 -10.28 -6.74
CA THR A 2 -3.91 -11.51 -6.03
C THR A 2 -3.89 -12.78 -6.88
N ASP A 3 -4.52 -12.80 -8.07
CA ASP A 3 -4.75 -14.08 -8.77
C ASP A 3 -3.49 -14.76 -9.31
N ILE A 4 -2.50 -13.99 -9.73
CA ILE A 4 -1.25 -14.56 -10.25
C ILE A 4 -0.20 -14.57 -9.16
N LEU A 5 0.20 -13.40 -8.64
CA LEU A 5 1.33 -13.30 -7.71
C LEU A 5 1.05 -14.03 -6.38
N ARG A 6 -0.13 -13.82 -5.78
CA ARG A 6 -0.47 -14.47 -4.50
C ARG A 6 -0.92 -15.92 -4.69
N LYS A 7 -1.89 -16.17 -5.59
CA LYS A 7 -2.48 -17.52 -5.72
C LYS A 7 -1.64 -18.48 -6.56
N GLN A 8 -1.22 -18.09 -7.77
CA GLN A 8 -0.48 -19.01 -8.66
C GLN A 8 0.99 -19.14 -8.26
N PHE A 9 1.65 -18.02 -7.94
CA PHE A 9 3.07 -18.02 -7.59
C PHE A 9 3.33 -18.23 -6.10
N GLY A 10 2.29 -18.16 -5.26
CA GLY A 10 2.42 -18.39 -3.82
C GLY A 10 3.29 -17.35 -3.11
N TYR A 11 3.50 -16.16 -3.69
CA TYR A 11 4.29 -15.13 -3.04
C TYR A 11 3.50 -14.55 -1.85
N ASP A 12 4.09 -14.58 -0.66
CA ASP A 12 3.45 -14.07 0.57
C ASP A 12 4.23 -12.92 1.25
N GLY A 13 5.29 -12.43 0.60
CA GLY A 13 6.03 -11.23 1.06
C GLY A 13 5.32 -9.91 0.70
N VAL A 14 5.98 -8.78 0.93
CA VAL A 14 5.41 -7.44 0.65
C VAL A 14 5.38 -7.13 -0.85
N ALA A 15 4.21 -6.74 -1.38
CA ALA A 15 4.08 -6.18 -2.72
C ALA A 15 3.96 -4.65 -2.66
N LEU A 16 4.83 -3.96 -3.38
CA LEU A 16 4.89 -2.50 -3.47
C LEU A 16 4.56 -2.06 -4.90
N THR A 17 3.75 -1.01 -5.05
CA THR A 17 3.54 -0.38 -6.36
C THR A 17 4.79 0.36 -6.82
N ASP A 18 4.95 0.54 -8.14
CA ASP A 18 5.77 1.66 -8.63
C ASP A 18 5.06 3.01 -8.36
N ALA A 19 5.71 4.12 -8.69
CA ALA A 19 5.26 5.47 -8.43
C ALA A 19 3.89 5.78 -9.06
N LEU A 20 2.89 6.02 -8.21
CA LEU A 20 1.52 6.32 -8.62
C LEU A 20 1.36 7.69 -9.31
N TYR A 21 2.36 8.57 -9.24
CA TYR A 21 2.39 9.84 -10.00
C TYR A 21 2.90 9.68 -11.44
N MET A 22 3.30 8.47 -11.85
CA MET A 22 3.77 8.25 -13.22
C MET A 22 2.63 8.41 -14.23
N LYS A 23 2.99 8.95 -15.40
CA LYS A 23 2.05 9.25 -16.50
C LYS A 23 1.16 8.05 -16.88
N GLY A 24 1.70 6.84 -16.87
CA GLY A 24 0.96 5.61 -17.19
C GLY A 24 -0.22 5.33 -16.25
N ILE A 25 -0.21 5.87 -15.03
CA ILE A 25 -1.32 5.83 -14.08
C ILE A 25 -2.16 7.10 -14.22
N THR A 26 -1.53 8.28 -14.16
CA THR A 26 -2.24 9.57 -14.09
C THR A 26 -3.02 9.92 -15.36
N ASP A 27 -2.69 9.32 -16.51
CA ASP A 27 -3.47 9.48 -17.73
C ASP A 27 -4.85 8.79 -17.65
N LYS A 28 -5.07 7.90 -16.66
CA LYS A 28 -6.32 7.13 -16.50
C LYS A 28 -7.01 7.35 -15.16
N TRP A 29 -6.26 7.49 -14.09
CA TRP A 29 -6.79 7.61 -12.73
C TRP A 29 -6.03 8.68 -11.97
N ASP A 30 -6.74 9.43 -11.13
CA ASP A 30 -6.06 10.26 -10.14
C ASP A 30 -5.38 9.37 -9.09
N MET A 31 -4.38 9.94 -8.41
CA MET A 31 -3.57 9.21 -7.44
C MET A 31 -4.38 8.67 -6.26
N PRO A 32 -5.36 9.40 -5.68
CA PRO A 32 -6.20 8.87 -4.61
C PRO A 32 -7.04 7.66 -5.05
N THR A 33 -7.62 7.67 -6.26
CA THR A 33 -8.35 6.51 -6.78
C THR A 33 -7.40 5.34 -7.03
N ALA A 34 -6.25 5.59 -7.65
CA ALA A 34 -5.25 4.57 -7.92
C ALA A 34 -4.74 3.90 -6.62
N ALA A 35 -4.59 4.67 -5.53
CA ALA A 35 -4.20 4.16 -4.22
C ALA A 35 -5.17 3.11 -3.67
N VAL A 36 -6.48 3.41 -3.70
CA VAL A 36 -7.53 2.49 -3.25
C VAL A 36 -7.58 1.24 -4.14
N MET A 37 -7.52 1.43 -5.46
CA MET A 37 -7.49 0.33 -6.43
C MET A 37 -6.28 -0.60 -6.20
N ALA A 38 -5.10 -0.04 -5.97
CA ALA A 38 -3.88 -0.81 -5.76
C ALA A 38 -3.95 -1.68 -4.50
N LEU A 39 -4.49 -1.16 -3.40
CA LEU A 39 -4.70 -1.92 -2.16
C LEU A 39 -5.70 -3.06 -2.38
N ASN A 40 -6.84 -2.78 -3.02
CA ASN A 40 -7.86 -3.79 -3.35
C ASN A 40 -7.32 -4.87 -4.30
N ALA A 41 -6.44 -4.50 -5.23
CA ALA A 41 -5.83 -5.47 -6.14
C ALA A 41 -4.91 -6.46 -5.42
N GLY A 42 -4.35 -6.09 -4.26
CA GLY A 42 -3.46 -6.92 -3.45
C GLY A 42 -2.04 -6.35 -3.22
N ASN A 43 -1.79 -5.07 -3.54
CA ASN A 43 -0.54 -4.41 -3.10
C ASN A 43 -0.63 -4.13 -1.59
N ASP A 44 0.49 -4.22 -0.90
CA ASP A 44 0.58 -3.96 0.54
C ASP A 44 1.10 -2.54 0.83
N MET A 45 1.97 -2.02 -0.03
CA MET A 45 2.57 -0.71 0.12
C MET A 45 2.42 0.10 -1.18
N LEU A 46 2.29 1.43 -1.03
CA LEU A 46 2.07 2.35 -2.14
C LEU A 46 3.24 3.32 -2.26
N LEU A 47 3.92 3.31 -3.40
CA LEU A 47 4.86 4.37 -3.77
C LEU A 47 4.09 5.47 -4.49
N GLY A 48 3.98 6.65 -3.90
CA GLY A 48 3.10 7.68 -4.43
C GLY A 48 3.52 9.09 -4.07
N PRO A 49 2.96 9.67 -3.02
CA PRO A 49 2.88 11.12 -2.88
C PRO A 49 4.26 11.77 -2.84
N THR A 50 4.47 12.79 -3.67
CA THR A 50 5.71 13.58 -3.70
C THR A 50 5.66 14.80 -2.78
N GLY A 51 4.54 14.98 -2.06
CA GLY A 51 4.31 16.11 -1.17
C GLY A 51 3.11 15.91 -0.24
N ALA A 52 2.97 16.80 0.74
CA ALA A 52 1.98 16.69 1.81
C ALA A 52 0.53 16.67 1.29
N ASP A 53 0.19 17.53 0.32
CA ASP A 53 -1.18 17.62 -0.20
C ASP A 53 -1.62 16.32 -0.89
N GLN A 54 -0.73 15.72 -1.69
CA GLN A 54 -0.98 14.44 -2.34
C GLN A 54 -1.13 13.31 -1.30
N MET A 55 -0.28 13.32 -0.26
CA MET A 55 -0.35 12.35 0.83
C MET A 55 -1.69 12.45 1.57
N ILE A 56 -2.13 13.66 1.90
CA ILE A 56 -3.42 13.91 2.56
C ILE A 56 -4.57 13.46 1.67
N ALA A 57 -4.54 13.77 0.38
CA ALA A 57 -5.58 13.36 -0.56
C ALA A 57 -5.70 11.83 -0.66
N MET A 58 -4.58 11.12 -0.78
CA MET A 58 -4.55 9.65 -0.79
C MET A 58 -5.08 9.07 0.53
N LEU A 59 -4.62 9.60 1.67
CA LEU A 59 -5.06 9.14 2.98
C LEU A 59 -6.57 9.32 3.18
N ASN A 60 -7.11 10.46 2.74
CA ASN A 60 -8.55 10.74 2.82
C ASN A 60 -9.36 9.76 1.96
N ALA A 61 -8.91 9.47 0.73
CA ALA A 61 -9.56 8.49 -0.13
C ALA A 61 -9.55 7.08 0.47
N ILE A 62 -8.42 6.64 1.05
CA ILE A 62 -8.32 5.34 1.74
C ILE A 62 -9.28 5.28 2.93
N LYS A 63 -9.36 6.35 3.75
CA LYS A 63 -10.30 6.43 4.87
C LYS A 63 -11.76 6.37 4.40
N ALA A 64 -12.11 7.11 3.36
CA ALA A 64 -13.46 7.07 2.78
C ALA A 64 -13.80 5.67 2.24
N ALA A 65 -12.86 5.02 1.55
CA ALA A 65 -13.03 3.66 1.04
C ALA A 65 -13.22 2.61 2.15
N LEU A 66 -12.52 2.78 3.28
CA LEU A 66 -12.75 1.96 4.47
C LEU A 66 -14.14 2.20 5.08
N GLN A 67 -14.56 3.46 5.18
CA GLN A 67 -15.86 3.82 5.75
C GLN A 67 -17.04 3.33 4.91
N ASN A 68 -16.91 3.39 3.57
CA ASN A 68 -17.97 2.99 2.65
C ASN A 68 -17.90 1.51 2.22
N GLY A 69 -16.90 0.75 2.69
CA GLY A 69 -16.73 -0.67 2.40
C GLY A 69 -16.09 -1.00 1.05
N THR A 70 -15.69 -0.01 0.25
CA THR A 70 -14.97 -0.24 -1.02
C THR A 70 -13.60 -0.88 -0.77
N LEU A 71 -12.97 -0.57 0.37
CA LEU A 71 -11.75 -1.23 0.85
C LEU A 71 -12.06 -1.89 2.19
N SER A 72 -11.75 -3.19 2.33
CA SER A 72 -12.01 -3.89 3.59
C SER A 72 -10.90 -3.62 4.61
N LYS A 73 -11.27 -3.52 5.89
CA LYS A 73 -10.29 -3.45 6.99
C LYS A 73 -9.36 -4.66 6.99
N ALA A 74 -9.90 -5.85 6.74
CA ALA A 74 -9.12 -7.09 6.68
C ALA A 74 -8.00 -7.03 5.63
N ARG A 75 -8.25 -6.41 4.46
CA ARG A 75 -7.21 -6.24 3.43
C ARG A 75 -6.09 -5.31 3.90
N VAL A 76 -6.42 -4.24 4.62
CA VAL A 76 -5.43 -3.32 5.18
C VAL A 76 -4.64 -3.97 6.31
N ASP A 77 -5.31 -4.73 7.19
CA ASP A 77 -4.65 -5.47 8.27
C ASP A 77 -3.66 -6.49 7.70
N GLU A 78 -4.06 -7.26 6.69
CA GLU A 78 -3.20 -8.23 5.99
C GLU A 78 -1.95 -7.56 5.39
N ALA A 79 -2.13 -6.43 4.70
CA ALA A 79 -1.03 -5.64 4.16
C ALA A 79 -0.06 -5.15 5.24
N ALA A 80 -0.61 -4.56 6.32
CA ALA A 80 0.18 -4.07 7.44
C ALA A 80 0.94 -5.20 8.14
N THR A 81 0.33 -6.36 8.32
CA THR A 81 0.98 -7.54 8.91
C THR A 81 2.20 -7.97 8.10
N ARG A 82 2.11 -8.04 6.76
CA ARG A 82 3.29 -8.37 5.93
C ARG A 82 4.41 -7.34 6.06
N ILE A 83 4.08 -6.05 6.09
CA ILE A 83 5.08 -4.98 6.25
C ILE A 83 5.75 -5.06 7.63
N ILE A 84 4.97 -5.32 8.68
CA ILE A 84 5.48 -5.49 10.05
C ILE A 84 6.38 -6.72 10.12
N ALA A 85 5.95 -7.85 9.56
CA ALA A 85 6.73 -9.08 9.52
C ALA A 85 8.07 -8.88 8.80
N LEU A 86 8.07 -8.24 7.63
CA LEU A 86 9.29 -7.89 6.90
C LEU A 86 10.25 -7.05 7.75
N LYS A 87 9.72 -5.99 8.40
CA LYS A 87 10.53 -5.16 9.29
C LYS A 87 11.12 -5.92 10.49
N MET A 88 10.41 -6.92 11.01
CA MET A 88 10.91 -7.76 12.10
C MET A 88 11.98 -8.74 11.60
N GLU A 89 11.78 -9.36 10.43
CA GLU A 89 12.74 -10.24 9.78
C GLU A 89 14.06 -9.52 9.48
N ASP A 90 13.98 -8.27 9.02
CA ASP A 90 15.14 -7.43 8.72
C ASP A 90 15.72 -6.70 9.94
N HIS A 91 15.26 -7.02 11.16
CA HIS A 91 15.73 -6.41 12.41
C HIS A 91 15.58 -4.87 12.46
N LEU A 92 14.64 -4.33 11.68
CA LEU A 92 14.23 -2.92 11.72
C LEU A 92 13.20 -2.66 12.84
N MET A 93 12.67 -3.72 13.47
CA MET A 93 11.81 -3.64 14.66
C MET A 93 12.23 -4.65 15.75
N PRO A 94 12.31 -4.23 17.03
CA PRO A 94 12.08 -2.87 17.52
C PRO A 94 13.13 -1.90 16.98
N ALA A 95 12.71 -0.68 16.63
CA ALA A 95 13.61 0.31 16.08
C ALA A 95 14.67 0.66 17.13
N ILE A 96 15.94 0.43 16.80
CA ILE A 96 17.06 0.93 17.59
C ILE A 96 17.31 2.35 17.11
N PRO A 97 16.91 3.40 17.86
CA PRO A 97 17.22 4.77 17.45
C PRO A 97 18.73 4.94 17.35
N PRO A 98 19.23 5.79 16.43
CA PRO A 98 20.66 6.10 16.37
C PRO A 98 21.14 6.53 17.75
N GLN A 99 22.21 5.92 18.25
CA GLN A 99 22.89 6.43 19.42
C GLN A 99 23.56 7.74 18.99
N SER A 100 23.02 8.86 19.48
CA SER A 100 23.61 10.19 19.33
C SER A 100 25.03 10.26 19.85
#